data_AF-A0A3C1GTP6-F1
#
_entry.id   AF-A0A3C1GTP6-F1
#
_cell.length_a   1.000
_cell.length_b   1.000
_cell.length_c   1.000
_cell.angle_alpha   90.00
_cell.angle_beta   90.00
_cell.angle_gamma   90.00
#
_symmetry.space_group_name_H-M   'P 1'
#
loop_
_entity.id
_entity.type
_entity.pdbx_description
1 polymer ?
#
loop_
_entity_poly.entity_id
_entity_poly.type
_entity_poly.pdbx_seq_one_letter_code
_entity_poly.pdbx_strand_id
1 'polypeptide(L)' 'MTTLSSTDVVIVDGVRSAMGRTKNGMFRHVRADSLSAELVRALVERNDFDTN' A
#
# COMPACT_ATOMS: atom_id res chain seq x y z
N MET A 1 -19.64 13.16 18.63
CA MET A 1 -18.45 13.75 17.99
C MET A 1 -17.25 13.30 18.80
N THR A 2 -16.43 12.41 18.27
CA THR A 2 -15.22 11.94 18.95
C THR A 2 -14.13 12.99 18.74
N THR A 3 -13.62 13.56 19.82
CA THR A 3 -12.50 14.51 19.79
C THR A 3 -11.19 13.75 19.66
N LEU A 4 -10.34 14.14 18.70
CA LEU A 4 -9.01 13.55 18.52
C LEU A 4 -8.02 14.14 19.53
N SER A 5 -7.24 13.28 20.17
CA SER A 5 -6.07 13.63 20.98
C SER A 5 -4.82 13.66 20.10
N SER A 6 -3.78 14.38 20.50
CA SER A 6 -2.49 14.42 19.77
C SER A 6 -1.77 13.06 19.72
N THR A 7 -2.19 12.09 20.54
CA THR A 7 -1.63 10.74 20.64
C THR A 7 -2.45 9.69 19.92
N ASP A 8 -3.57 10.07 19.29
CA ASP A 8 -4.41 9.10 18.61
C ASP A 8 -3.72 8.56 17.36
N VAL A 9 -3.78 7.24 17.17
CA VAL A 9 -3.25 6.61 15.96
C VAL A 9 -4.19 6.87 14.80
N VAL A 10 -3.63 7.37 13.70
CA VAL A 10 -4.36 7.70 12.49
C VAL A 10 -3.80 6.96 11.28
N ILE A 11 -4.66 6.67 10.31
CA ILE A 11 -4.25 6.18 8.99
C ILE A 11 -3.97 7.39 8.12
N VAL A 12 -2.71 7.53 7.68
CA VAL A 12 -2.26 8.69 6.90
C VAL A 12 -2.47 8.47 5.41
N ASP A 13 -2.16 7.27 4.92
CA ASP A 13 -2.25 6.95 3.49
C ASP A 13 -2.49 5.45 3.26
N GLY A 14 -2.98 5.08 2.09
CA GLY A 14 -3.20 3.70 1.66
C GLY A 14 -3.11 3.54 0.15
N VAL A 15 -2.33 2.55 -0.29
CA VAL A 15 -2.20 2.16 -1.70
C VAL A 15 -2.71 0.74 -1.92
N ARG A 16 -3.10 0.44 -3.15
CA ARG A 16 -3.49 -0.91 -3.57
C ARG A 16 -3.03 -1.18 -4.99
N SER A 17 -2.85 -2.46 -5.30
CA SER A 17 -2.70 -2.88 -6.69
C SER A 17 -4.06 -2.82 -7.39
N ALA A 18 -4.02 -2.87 -8.73
CA ALA A 18 -5.20 -3.26 -9.48
C ALA A 18 -5.69 -4.65 -9.04
N MET A 19 -6.98 -4.93 -9.22
CA MET A 19 -7.52 -6.26 -8.97
C MET A 19 -7.45 -7.10 -10.23
N GLY A 20 -6.63 -8.15 -10.20
CA GLY A 20 -6.54 -9.14 -11.25
C GLY A 20 -7.41 -10.37 -10.96
N ARG A 21 -8.02 -10.94 -11.99
CA ARG A 21 -8.69 -12.24 -11.89
C ARG A 21 -7.68 -13.35 -11.60
N THR A 22 -8.01 -14.29 -10.73
CA THR A 22 -7.13 -15.44 -10.43
C THR A 22 -6.92 -16.34 -11.65
N LYS A 23 -7.99 -16.71 -12.37
CA LYS A 23 -7.91 -17.55 -13.59
C LYS A 23 -7.86 -16.68 -14.84
N ASN A 24 -6.81 -16.82 -15.64
CA ASN A 24 -6.61 -16.06 -16.88
C ASN A 24 -6.67 -14.52 -16.69
N GLY A 25 -6.20 -14.02 -15.55
CA GLY A 25 -6.13 -12.57 -15.29
C GLY A 25 -4.71 -12.01 -15.39
N MET A 26 -4.62 -10.69 -15.26
CA MET A 26 -3.41 -9.91 -15.55
C MET A 26 -2.19 -10.26 -14.68
N PHE A 27 -2.40 -10.69 -13.42
CA PHE A 27 -1.30 -10.99 -12.48
C PHE A 27 -0.99 -12.48 -12.34
N ARG A 28 -1.50 -13.35 -13.22
CA ARG A 28 -1.35 -14.82 -13.10
C ARG A 28 0.10 -15.32 -13.19
N HIS A 29 1.01 -14.51 -13.72
CA HIS A 29 2.45 -14.80 -13.85
C HIS A 29 3.32 -13.93 -12.93
N VAL A 30 2.71 -13.14 -12.05
CA VAL A 30 3.41 -12.27 -11.10
C VAL A 30 3.39 -12.96 -9.75
N ARG A 31 4.54 -12.97 -9.06
CA ARG A 31 4.62 -13.51 -7.71
C ARG A 31 4.06 -12.51 -6.69
N ALA A 32 3.52 -13.04 -5.60
CA ALA A 32 2.93 -12.22 -4.54
C ALA A 32 3.95 -11.27 -3.89
N ASP A 33 5.19 -11.72 -3.68
CA ASP A 33 6.26 -10.91 -3.10
C ASP A 33 6.64 -9.72 -3.99
N SER A 34 6.67 -9.92 -5.32
CA SER A 34 6.87 -8.82 -6.26
C SER A 34 5.72 -7.80 -6.18
N LEU A 35 4.47 -8.26 -6.10
CA LEU A 35 3.32 -7.38 -5.96
C LEU A 35 3.36 -6.59 -4.64
N SER A 36 3.73 -7.23 -3.53
CA SER A 36 3.89 -6.57 -2.22
C SER A 36 5.01 -5.53 -2.23
N ALA A 37 6.15 -5.83 -2.87
CA ALA A 37 7.27 -4.91 -2.96
C ALA A 37 6.90 -3.62 -3.73
N GLU A 38 6.13 -3.74 -4.81
CA GLU A 38 5.64 -2.57 -5.56
C GLU A 38 4.72 -1.69 -4.72
N LEU A 39 3.88 -2.27 -3.84
CA LEU A 39 3.03 -1.47 -2.95
C LEU A 39 3.86 -0.67 -1.93
N VAL A 40 4.89 -1.29 -1.35
CA VAL A 40 5.77 -0.61 -0.40
C VAL A 40 6.52 0.53 -1.10
N ARG A 41 7.07 0.28 -2.30
CA ARG A 41 7.73 1.32 -3.10
C ARG A 41 6.80 2.49 -3.40
N ALA A 42 5.58 2.21 -3.87
CA ALA A 42 4.60 3.25 -4.18
C ALA A 42 4.18 4.06 -2.95
N LEU A 43 4.09 3.44 -1.77
CA LEU A 43 3.80 4.16 -0.53
C LEU A 43 4.94 5.11 -0.16
N VAL A 44 6.19 4.66 -0.30
CA VAL A 44 7.38 5.48 -0.03
C VAL A 44 7.60 6.57 -1.07
N GLU A 45 7.27 6.33 -2.34
CA GLU A 45 7.37 7.38 -3.36
C GLU A 45 6.33 8.49 -3.15
N ARG A 46 5.14 8.13 -2.66
CA ARG A 46 4.05 9.09 -2.41
C ARG A 46 4.24 9.92 -1.15
N ASN A 47 5.07 9.46 -0.23
CA ASN A 47 5.26 10.08 1.09
C ASN A 47 6.75 10.22 1.35
N ASP A 48 7.22 11.41 1.68
CA ASP A 48 8.65 11.70 1.86
C ASP A 48 9.16 11.14 3.21
N PHE A 49 9.17 9.81 3.34
CA PHE A 49 9.64 9.15 4.55
C PHE A 49 11.15 9.29 4.65
N ASP A 50 11.64 9.70 5.81
CA ASP A 50 13.07 9.61 6.12
C ASP A 50 13.43 8.14 6.27
N THR A 51 14.24 7.63 5.34
CA THR A 51 14.68 6.23 5.32
C THR A 51 16.02 6.01 6.04
N ASN A 52 16.55 7.02 6.74
CA ASN A 52 17.86 6.98 7.39
C ASN A 52 17.78 6.71 8.90
#